data_AF-A0A957CD60-F1
#
_entry.id   AF-A0A957CD60-F1
#
_cell.length_a   1.000
_cell.length_b   1.000
_cell.length_c   1.000
_cell.angle_alpha   90.00
_cell.angle_beta   90.00
_cell.angle_gamma   90.00
#
_symmetry.space_group_name_H-M   'P 1'
#
loop_
_entity.id
_entity.type
_entity.pdbx_description
1 polymer ?
#
loop_
_entity_poly.entity_id
_entity_poly.type
_entity_poly.pdbx_seq_one_letter_code
_entity_poly.pdbx_strand_id
1 'polypeptide(L)'
;MVGKLKMWWQRPFPIVMWACGLFIGLTVLGMFFYPGGTWADPTTQGYRFFQNFFSDLGMWTTASGQANPVAATLFLFALTCAGLGLVLFFLTFPRFFAAPGWLTWLSWLGAAIGVWSGISFIGIAFTPADIFLNAHVNFVYSAFLSALLSKFVSKHS
;
A
#
# COMPACT_ATOMS: atom_id res chain seq x y z
N MET A 1 -14.85 29.01 21.23
CA MET A 1 -13.55 28.31 21.03
C MET A 1 -13.66 26.82 20.67
N VAL A 2 -14.84 26.31 20.26
CA VAL A 2 -15.04 24.88 19.91
C VAL A 2 -14.67 24.55 18.45
N GLY A 3 -14.55 25.55 17.57
CA GLY A 3 -14.26 25.35 16.14
C GLY A 3 -12.81 24.94 15.80
N LYS A 4 -11.82 25.34 16.61
CA LYS A 4 -10.40 25.06 16.30
C LYS A 4 -9.96 23.63 16.65
N LEU A 5 -10.57 23.00 17.64
CA LEU A 5 -10.23 21.63 18.04
C LEU A 5 -10.76 20.58 17.04
N LYS A 6 -11.96 20.83 16.49
CA LYS A 6 -12.58 19.98 15.45
C LYS A 6 -11.76 19.93 14.16
N MET A 7 -10.95 20.96 13.91
CA MET A 7 -10.15 21.17 12.70
C MET A 7 -8.81 20.41 12.72
N TRP A 8 -8.32 19.94 13.87
CA TRP A 8 -7.02 19.24 13.96
C TRP A 8 -7.13 17.74 13.63
N TRP A 9 -8.25 17.11 13.98
CA TRP A 9 -8.51 15.69 13.76
C TRP A 9 -8.87 15.34 12.31
N GLN A 10 -9.28 16.31 11.47
CA GLN A 10 -9.52 16.14 10.03
C GLN A 10 -8.27 16.35 9.15
N ARG A 11 -7.16 16.82 9.74
CA ARG A 11 -5.87 17.02 9.04
C ARG A 11 -5.21 15.76 8.45
N PRO A 12 -5.36 14.54 9.00
CA PRO A 12 -4.75 13.37 8.39
C PRO A 12 -5.43 12.99 7.07
N PHE A 13 -6.71 13.31 6.86
CA PHE A 13 -7.42 12.96 5.62
C PHE A 13 -6.80 13.59 4.36
N PRO A 14 -6.54 14.91 4.31
CA PRO A 14 -5.79 15.50 3.21
C PRO A 14 -4.43 14.83 2.98
N ILE A 15 -3.70 14.48 4.05
CA ILE A 15 -2.40 13.81 3.95
C ILE A 15 -2.55 12.43 3.29
N VAL A 16 -3.55 11.64 3.71
CA VAL A 16 -3.86 10.35 3.12
C VAL A 16 -4.28 10.50 1.65
N MET A 17 -5.07 11.51 1.30
CA MET A 17 -5.44 11.80 -0.09
C MET A 17 -4.21 12.15 -0.95
N TRP A 18 -3.30 12.96 -0.43
CA TRP A 18 -2.03 13.26 -1.11
C TRP A 18 -1.18 11.99 -1.28
N ALA A 19 -1.12 11.12 -0.28
CA ALA A 19 -0.42 9.84 -0.37
C ALA A 19 -1.03 8.94 -1.48
N CYS A 20 -2.35 8.88 -1.60
CA CYS A 20 -3.02 8.17 -2.69
C CYS A 20 -2.70 8.77 -4.07
N GLY A 21 -2.71 10.10 -4.19
CA GLY A 21 -2.35 10.80 -5.42
C GLY A 21 -0.91 10.53 -5.83
N LEU A 22 0.03 10.59 -4.87
CA LEU A 22 1.43 10.26 -5.09
C LEU A 22 1.62 8.80 -5.51
N PHE A 23 0.93 7.86 -4.84
CA PHE A 23 0.95 6.45 -5.22
C PHE A 23 0.55 6.27 -6.69
N ILE A 24 -0.61 6.81 -7.10
CA ILE A 24 -1.09 6.70 -8.48
C ILE A 24 -0.09 7.33 -9.45
N GLY A 25 0.35 8.56 -9.19
CA GLY A 25 1.27 9.28 -10.08
C GLY A 25 2.61 8.57 -10.25
N LEU A 26 3.22 8.12 -9.16
CA LEU A 26 4.51 7.43 -9.18
C LEU A 26 4.42 6.06 -9.83
N THR A 27 3.34 5.31 -9.61
CA THR A 27 3.13 4.02 -10.28
C THR A 27 2.93 4.20 -11.77
N VAL A 28 2.06 5.13 -12.21
CA VAL A 28 1.86 5.41 -13.63
C VAL A 28 3.18 5.82 -14.28
N LEU A 29 3.96 6.68 -13.62
CA LEU A 29 5.30 7.04 -14.09
C LEU A 29 6.23 5.82 -14.18
N GLY A 30 6.20 4.93 -13.18
CA GLY A 30 6.95 3.68 -13.19
C GLY A 30 6.58 2.78 -14.37
N MET A 31 5.30 2.69 -14.74
CA MET A 31 4.85 1.91 -15.90
C MET A 31 5.45 2.43 -17.21
N PHE A 32 5.64 3.75 -17.36
CA PHE A 32 6.29 4.33 -18.53
C PHE A 32 7.79 4.01 -18.61
N PHE A 33 8.46 3.86 -17.46
CA PHE A 33 9.90 3.56 -17.39
C PHE A 33 10.22 2.06 -17.30
N TYR A 34 9.20 1.21 -17.19
CA TYR A 34 9.41 -0.23 -17.09
C TYR A 34 9.97 -0.79 -18.41
N PRO A 35 11.14 -1.47 -18.42
CA PRO A 35 11.78 -1.94 -19.64
C PRO A 35 10.96 -2.95 -20.44
N GLY A 36 10.25 -3.85 -19.74
CA GLY A 36 9.46 -4.91 -20.37
C GLY A 36 9.74 -6.30 -19.80
N GLY A 37 9.08 -7.28 -20.41
CA GLY A 37 9.01 -8.65 -19.95
C GLY A 37 7.76 -8.91 -19.13
N THR A 38 7.06 -9.98 -19.47
CA THR A 38 6.03 -10.60 -18.64
C THR A 38 6.49 -12.02 -18.31
N TRP A 39 5.93 -12.62 -17.26
CA TRP A 39 6.26 -14.00 -16.92
C TRP A 39 5.80 -15.02 -17.98
N ALA A 40 4.76 -14.69 -18.75
CA ALA A 40 4.29 -15.52 -19.85
C ALA A 40 5.10 -15.31 -21.14
N ASP A 41 5.54 -14.07 -21.39
CA ASP A 41 6.35 -13.70 -22.54
C ASP A 41 7.41 -12.65 -22.14
N PRO A 42 8.66 -13.08 -21.92
CA PRO A 42 9.78 -12.20 -21.59
C PRO A 42 10.21 -11.25 -22.71
N THR A 43 9.76 -11.45 -23.96
CA THR A 43 10.17 -10.63 -25.11
C THR A 43 9.35 -9.33 -25.24
N THR A 44 8.23 -9.25 -24.52
CA THR A 44 7.36 -8.07 -24.50
C THR A 44 8.12 -6.81 -24.10
N GLN A 45 7.84 -5.72 -24.79
CA GLN A 45 8.39 -4.39 -24.48
C GLN A 45 7.42 -3.61 -23.60
N GLY A 46 7.96 -2.89 -22.62
CA GLY A 46 7.20 -2.02 -21.72
C GLY A 46 6.31 -2.77 -20.72
N TYR A 47 5.68 -2.03 -19.81
CA TYR A 47 4.70 -2.58 -18.88
C TYR A 47 3.40 -2.97 -19.57
N ARG A 48 2.91 -4.18 -19.30
CA ARG A 48 1.63 -4.71 -19.80
C ARG A 48 0.63 -4.81 -18.66
N PHE A 49 -0.28 -3.83 -18.58
CA PHE A 49 -1.23 -3.68 -17.46
C PHE A 49 -2.02 -4.95 -17.10
N PHE A 50 -2.39 -5.77 -18.10
CA PHE A 50 -3.17 -6.99 -17.88
C PHE A 50 -2.33 -8.28 -17.80
N GLN A 51 -1.02 -8.19 -18.00
CA GLN A 51 -0.14 -9.37 -18.07
C GLN A 51 0.99 -9.33 -17.03
N ASN A 52 1.44 -8.14 -16.64
CA ASN A 52 2.37 -7.97 -15.53
C ASN A 52 1.64 -7.97 -14.20
N PHE A 53 2.33 -8.45 -13.17
CA PHE A 53 1.92 -8.16 -11.81
C PHE A 53 2.23 -6.69 -11.50
N PHE A 54 1.44 -6.11 -10.60
CA PHE A 54 1.69 -4.76 -10.12
C PHE A 54 3.08 -4.64 -9.47
N SER A 55 3.50 -5.65 -8.72
CA SER A 55 4.80 -5.71 -8.05
C SER A 55 5.98 -5.92 -8.99
N ASP A 56 5.76 -6.28 -10.26
CA ASP A 56 6.85 -6.39 -11.25
C ASP A 56 7.58 -5.04 -11.40
N LEU A 57 6.87 -3.93 -11.23
CA LEU A 57 7.45 -2.58 -11.23
C LEU A 57 8.54 -2.41 -10.17
N GLY A 58 8.44 -3.12 -9.04
CA GLY A 58 9.37 -3.08 -7.92
C GLY A 58 10.61 -3.95 -8.07
N MET A 59 10.73 -4.74 -9.14
CA MET A 59 11.87 -5.62 -9.36
C MET A 59 13.07 -4.83 -9.88
N TRP A 60 14.28 -5.14 -9.39
CA TRP A 60 15.51 -4.52 -9.91
C TRP A 60 15.91 -5.09 -11.27
N THR A 61 15.55 -6.34 -11.53
CA THR A 61 15.67 -6.99 -12.83
C THR A 61 14.29 -7.49 -13.29
N THR A 62 13.88 -7.12 -14.50
CA THR A 62 12.58 -7.54 -15.05
C THR A 62 12.55 -9.02 -15.42
N ALA A 63 11.36 -9.55 -15.73
CA ALA A 63 11.20 -10.91 -16.26
C ALA A 63 11.98 -11.14 -17.58
N SER A 64 12.31 -10.08 -18.33
CA SER A 64 13.16 -10.16 -19.52
C SER A 64 14.66 -10.14 -19.22
N GLY A 65 15.07 -10.08 -17.95
CA GLY A 65 16.47 -9.94 -17.54
C GLY A 65 17.05 -8.52 -17.66
N GLN A 66 16.22 -7.51 -17.93
CA GLN A 66 16.67 -6.12 -18.08
C GLN A 66 16.72 -5.41 -16.73
N ALA A 67 17.67 -4.49 -16.55
CA ALA A 67 17.75 -3.66 -15.35
C ALA A 67 16.59 -2.66 -15.29
N ASN A 68 15.93 -2.56 -14.14
CA ASN A 68 14.76 -1.70 -13.89
C ASN A 68 14.94 -0.75 -12.67
N PRO A 69 16.06 -0.02 -12.54
CA PRO A 69 16.32 0.78 -11.36
C PRO A 69 15.32 1.94 -11.18
N VAL A 70 14.84 2.51 -12.30
CA VAL A 70 13.95 3.68 -12.28
C VAL A 70 12.55 3.28 -11.80
N ALA A 71 11.90 2.29 -12.43
CA ALA A 71 10.57 1.90 -11.99
C ALA A 71 10.59 1.24 -10.60
N ALA A 72 11.65 0.48 -10.26
CA ALA A 72 11.81 -0.09 -8.92
C ALA A 72 11.85 0.99 -7.84
N THR A 73 12.62 2.05 -8.07
CA THR A 73 12.71 3.17 -7.13
C THR A 73 11.38 3.92 -7.01
N LEU A 74 10.70 4.19 -8.14
CA LEU A 74 9.38 4.83 -8.15
C LEU A 74 8.34 3.98 -7.42
N PHE A 75 8.35 2.66 -7.61
CA PHE A 75 7.49 1.72 -6.92
C PHE A 75 7.74 1.70 -5.41
N LEU A 76 9.01 1.69 -5.00
CA LEU A 76 9.40 1.74 -3.59
C LEU A 76 8.79 2.97 -2.91
N PHE A 77 8.95 4.16 -3.50
CA PHE A 77 8.36 5.38 -2.95
C PHE A 77 6.84 5.35 -2.99
N ALA A 78 6.23 4.93 -4.11
CA ALA A 78 4.79 4.84 -4.25
C ALA A 78 4.17 3.98 -3.15
N LEU A 79 4.68 2.76 -2.98
CA LEU A 79 4.10 1.78 -2.06
C LEU A 79 4.42 2.11 -0.60
N THR A 80 5.59 2.69 -0.32
CA THR A 80 5.92 3.20 1.02
C THR A 80 4.98 4.34 1.42
N CYS A 81 4.73 5.31 0.53
CA CYS A 81 3.78 6.39 0.77
C CYS A 81 2.36 5.85 1.00
N ALA A 82 1.92 4.88 0.19
CA ALA A 82 0.62 4.23 0.38
C ALA A 82 0.52 3.50 1.73
N GLY A 83 1.55 2.74 2.11
CA GLY A 83 1.61 2.05 3.40
C GLY A 83 1.58 2.99 4.59
N LEU A 84 2.35 4.09 4.56
CA LEU A 84 2.31 5.14 5.58
C LEU A 84 0.94 5.82 5.66
N GLY A 85 0.32 6.09 4.51
CA GLY A 85 -1.04 6.63 4.43
C GLY A 85 -2.07 5.69 5.08
N LEU A 86 -1.97 4.38 4.83
CA LEU A 86 -2.82 3.38 5.47
C LEU A 86 -2.61 3.32 6.99
N VAL A 87 -1.37 3.32 7.45
CA VAL A 87 -1.06 3.37 8.90
C VAL A 87 -1.69 4.61 9.54
N LEU A 88 -1.50 5.78 8.94
CA LEU A 88 -2.08 7.03 9.44
C LEU A 88 -3.62 6.98 9.46
N PHE A 89 -4.23 6.45 8.40
CA PHE A 89 -5.67 6.28 8.30
C PHE A 89 -6.19 5.40 9.45
N PHE A 90 -5.64 4.20 9.63
CA PHE A 90 -6.12 3.26 10.65
C PHE A 90 -5.84 3.71 12.08
N LEU A 91 -4.76 4.46 12.33
CA LEU A 91 -4.53 5.07 13.65
C LEU A 91 -5.56 6.16 13.98
N THR A 92 -6.06 6.88 12.98
CA THR A 92 -6.95 8.04 13.18
C THR A 92 -8.43 7.66 13.12
N PHE A 93 -8.77 6.64 12.33
CA PHE A 93 -10.14 6.20 12.07
C PHE A 93 -10.98 5.86 13.32
N PRO A 94 -10.48 5.08 14.32
CA PRO A 94 -11.26 4.76 15.53
C PRO A 94 -11.67 5.97 16.36
N ARG A 95 -10.90 7.06 16.28
CA ARG A 95 -11.12 8.27 17.09
C ARG A 95 -12.34 9.08 16.65
N PHE A 96 -12.95 8.75 15.50
CA PHE A 96 -14.13 9.43 14.97
C PHE A 96 -15.45 8.84 15.47
N PHE A 97 -15.44 7.63 16.02
CA PHE A 97 -16.65 6.94 16.44
C PHE A 97 -16.78 6.99 17.96
N ALA A 98 -17.89 7.55 18.44
CA ALA A 98 -18.30 7.40 19.83
C ALA A 98 -19.17 6.15 19.93
N ALA A 99 -18.60 5.04 20.41
CA ALA A 99 -19.28 3.75 20.46
C ALA A 99 -19.32 3.19 21.90
N PRO A 100 -20.30 2.34 22.25
CA PRO A 100 -20.30 1.56 23.50
C PRO A 100 -18.97 0.79 23.69
N GLY A 101 -18.60 0.47 24.93
CA GLY A 101 -17.26 -0.07 25.27
C GLY A 101 -16.79 -1.26 24.42
N TRP A 102 -17.67 -2.24 24.16
CA TRP A 102 -17.36 -3.41 23.31
C TRP A 102 -17.08 -3.02 21.84
N LEU A 103 -17.86 -2.09 21.29
CA LEU A 103 -17.71 -1.60 19.92
C LEU A 103 -16.46 -0.73 19.76
N THR A 104 -16.09 0.00 20.81
CA THR A 104 -14.81 0.73 20.88
C THR A 104 -13.62 -0.23 20.83
N TRP A 105 -13.68 -1.33 21.59
CA TRP A 105 -12.62 -2.34 21.57
C TRP A 105 -12.46 -2.99 20.17
N LEU A 106 -13.56 -3.36 19.52
CA LEU A 106 -13.54 -3.88 18.14
C LEU A 106 -12.93 -2.86 17.16
N SER A 107 -13.24 -1.57 17.29
CA SER A 107 -12.65 -0.53 16.43
C SER A 107 -11.13 -0.45 16.57
N TRP A 108 -10.61 -0.52 17.81
CA TRP A 108 -9.17 -0.56 18.06
C TRP A 108 -8.50 -1.84 17.55
N LEU A 109 -9.17 -2.99 17.63
CA LEU A 109 -8.68 -4.23 17.04
C LEU A 109 -8.58 -4.10 15.50
N GLY A 110 -9.62 -3.57 14.86
CA GLY A 110 -9.62 -3.31 13.42
C GLY A 110 -8.51 -2.34 13.01
N ALA A 111 -8.24 -1.32 13.84
CA ALA A 111 -7.12 -0.39 13.64
C ALA A 111 -5.75 -1.06 13.71
N ALA A 112 -5.53 -1.92 14.71
CA ALA A 112 -4.27 -2.66 14.84
C ALA A 112 -4.03 -3.55 13.62
N ILE A 113 -5.07 -4.27 13.16
CA ILE A 113 -5.01 -5.09 11.95
C ILE A 113 -4.74 -4.22 10.71
N GLY A 114 -5.39 -3.07 10.58
CA GLY A 114 -5.19 -2.15 9.46
C GLY A 114 -3.79 -1.50 9.45
N VAL A 115 -3.23 -1.18 10.62
CA VAL A 115 -1.83 -0.72 10.76
C VAL A 115 -0.88 -1.82 10.31
N TRP A 116 -1.12 -3.07 10.69
CA TRP A 116 -0.32 -4.21 10.21
C TRP A 116 -0.36 -4.36 8.69
N SER A 117 -1.53 -4.10 8.07
CA SER A 117 -1.66 -4.06 6.61
C SER A 117 -0.74 -2.99 6.00
N GLY A 118 -0.78 -1.76 6.53
CA GLY A 118 0.07 -0.67 6.06
C GLY A 118 1.58 -0.96 6.21
N ILE A 119 1.99 -1.56 7.33
CA ILE A 119 3.38 -2.02 7.53
C ILE A 119 3.75 -3.10 6.50
N SER A 120 2.83 -4.03 6.23
CA SER A 120 3.06 -5.09 5.24
C SER A 120 3.24 -4.51 3.82
N PHE A 121 2.49 -3.47 3.44
CA PHE A 121 2.71 -2.76 2.16
C PHE A 121 4.09 -2.13 2.07
N ILE A 122 4.60 -1.55 3.17
CA ILE A 122 5.98 -1.07 3.23
C ILE A 122 6.94 -2.26 3.07
N GLY A 123 6.68 -3.38 3.73
CA GLY A 123 7.45 -4.62 3.58
C GLY A 123 7.58 -5.07 2.13
N ILE A 124 6.48 -5.07 1.35
CA ILE A 124 6.48 -5.37 -0.09
C ILE A 124 7.43 -4.44 -0.86
N ALA A 125 7.42 -3.15 -0.54
CA ALA A 125 8.25 -2.13 -1.20
C ALA A 125 9.76 -2.39 -1.02
N PHE A 126 10.14 -2.90 0.15
CA PHE A 126 11.55 -3.19 0.51
C PHE A 126 11.97 -4.63 0.24
N THR A 127 11.07 -5.47 -0.29
CA THR A 127 11.38 -6.85 -0.66
C THR A 127 11.11 -7.08 -2.14
N PRO A 128 11.99 -6.60 -3.06
CA PRO A 128 11.83 -6.86 -4.49
C PRO A 128 11.65 -8.34 -4.79
N ALA A 129 10.69 -8.69 -5.64
CA ALA A 129 10.30 -10.09 -5.89
C ALA A 129 11.40 -10.90 -6.60
N ASP A 130 12.32 -10.25 -7.31
CA ASP A 130 13.46 -10.86 -7.99
C ASP A 130 14.58 -11.27 -7.01
N ILE A 131 14.67 -10.60 -5.86
CA ILE A 131 15.75 -10.82 -4.87
C ILE A 131 15.23 -11.60 -3.66
N PHE A 132 14.04 -11.24 -3.15
CA PHE A 132 13.50 -11.73 -1.88
C PHE A 132 12.08 -12.30 -2.03
N LEU A 133 11.86 -13.16 -3.03
CA LEU A 133 10.53 -13.68 -3.40
C LEU A 133 9.71 -14.20 -2.20
N ASN A 134 10.30 -15.04 -1.34
CA ASN A 134 9.59 -15.61 -0.19
C ASN A 134 9.11 -14.53 0.79
N ALA A 135 9.98 -13.56 1.11
CA ALA A 135 9.62 -12.46 1.99
C ALA A 135 8.56 -11.55 1.35
N HIS A 136 8.71 -11.26 0.05
CA HIS A 136 7.76 -10.49 -0.74
C HIS A 136 6.36 -11.10 -0.67
N VAL A 137 6.24 -12.40 -1.00
CA VAL A 137 4.96 -13.13 -1.01
C VAL A 137 4.34 -13.17 0.39
N ASN A 138 5.13 -13.36 1.44
CA ASN A 138 4.63 -13.31 2.82
C ASN A 138 4.04 -11.94 3.19
N PHE A 139 4.69 -10.85 2.78
CA PHE A 139 4.17 -9.51 3.00
C PHE A 139 2.92 -9.23 2.16
N VAL A 140 2.86 -9.71 0.91
CA VAL A 140 1.66 -9.63 0.06
C VAL A 140 0.46 -10.29 0.75
N TYR A 141 0.59 -11.55 1.17
CA TYR A 141 -0.48 -12.25 1.87
C TYR A 141 -0.88 -11.54 3.17
N SER A 142 0.10 -11.10 3.96
CA SER A 142 -0.13 -10.37 5.20
C SER A 142 -0.89 -9.06 4.97
N ALA A 143 -0.53 -8.29 3.95
CA ALA A 143 -1.15 -7.01 3.61
C ALA A 143 -2.63 -7.17 3.25
N PHE A 144 -2.96 -8.12 2.37
CA PHE A 144 -4.32 -8.31 1.88
C PHE A 144 -5.24 -9.00 2.90
N LEU A 145 -4.75 -10.01 3.63
CA LEU A 145 -5.55 -10.69 4.65
C LEU A 145 -5.93 -9.72 5.79
N SER A 146 -4.96 -8.96 6.27
CA SER A 146 -5.21 -7.97 7.31
C SER A 146 -6.10 -6.82 6.82
N ALA A 147 -5.90 -6.31 5.60
CA ALA A 147 -6.78 -5.30 5.02
C ALA A 147 -8.24 -5.77 4.97
N LEU A 148 -8.48 -7.01 4.53
CA LEU A 148 -9.82 -7.57 4.43
C LEU A 148 -10.48 -7.72 5.80
N LEU A 149 -9.76 -8.30 6.78
CA LEU A 149 -10.24 -8.48 8.14
C LEU A 149 -10.58 -7.15 8.83
N SER A 150 -9.75 -6.12 8.63
CA SER A 150 -9.98 -4.80 9.23
C SER A 150 -11.31 -4.18 8.80
N LYS A 151 -11.73 -4.37 7.54
CA LYS A 151 -13.00 -3.83 7.01
C LYS A 151 -14.22 -4.51 7.62
N PHE A 152 -14.17 -5.81 7.89
CA PHE A 152 -15.28 -6.54 8.51
C PHE A 152 -15.43 -6.20 9.99
N VAL A 153 -14.32 -6.10 10.71
CA VAL A 153 -14.32 -5.71 12.13
C VAL A 153 -14.83 -4.27 12.30
N SER A 154 -14.49 -3.38 11.37
CA SER A 154 -14.87 -1.96 11.40
C SER A 154 -16.30 -1.66 10.92
N LYS A 155 -16.99 -2.55 10.20
CA LYS A 155 -18.32 -2.26 9.61
C LYS A 155 -19.48 -2.38 10.61
N HIS A 156 -19.22 -2.94 11.79
CA HIS A 156 -20.23 -3.13 12.83
C HIS A 156 -20.19 -2.08 13.95
N SER A 157 -19.36 -1.03 13.82
CA SER A 157 -19.31 0.14 14.72
C SER A 157 -20.21 1.29 14.28
#